data_AF-A0A2J8WUY9-F1
#
_entry.id   AF-A0A2J8WUY9-F1
#
_cell.length_a   1.000
_cell.length_b   1.000
_cell.length_c   1.000
_cell.angle_alpha   90.00
_cell.angle_beta   90.00
_cell.angle_gamma   90.00
#
_symmetry.space_group_name_H-M   'P 1'
#
loop_
_entity.id
_entity.type
_entity.pdbx_description
1 polymer ?
#
loop_
_entity_poly.entity_id
_entity_poly.type
_entity_poly.pdbx_seq_one_letter_code
_entity_poly.pdbx_strand_id
1 'polypeptide(L)'
;MFTVLQKSWKGSPEFLLEAPAGRMIQSDKGADPPDKKDMKLSTATNPQNGLSQILRLVLQELSLFYSRDVNGVCLLYNLLHSPWLQALLKIYDCLQEFKEKKLVPATLHAQVLSYEVVELLRETATSPEIQELRQMLQAPHFKALLSAHDTIAQKDFEPLLPPLPDNIPESEEAMRIVCLVKNQQPLGATIKRHEMTGDILVARVIHGGLAEKSGLLYAGDKLVEVNGVSVEGLDPEQVIHILAMSRGTIMFKVVPVSDPPVNSQKMVYVRAMTEYWPQEDPDIPCMDAGLPFQKGDILQIVDQNDALWWQARKISDPATCAGLVPSNHLLKRKQREFWWSQPYQPHTCLKSTLSISMEE
;
A
#
# COMPACT_ATOMS: atom_id res chain seq x y z
N MET A 1 24.39 -15.20 17.89
CA MET A 1 25.03 -13.96 17.42
C MET A 1 24.01 -13.31 16.49
N PHE A 2 23.15 -12.43 17.04
CA PHE A 2 21.96 -11.92 16.35
C PHE A 2 22.13 -10.41 16.11
N THR A 3 22.23 -10.02 14.83
CA THR A 3 22.38 -8.63 14.40
C THR A 3 20.99 -8.05 14.08
N VAL A 4 20.51 -7.16 14.94
CA VAL A 4 19.23 -6.45 14.83
C VAL A 4 19.47 -5.13 14.08
N LEU A 5 18.69 -4.91 13.04
CA LEU A 5 18.85 -3.84 12.08
C LEU A 5 17.84 -2.72 12.39
N GLN A 6 18.19 -1.82 13.32
CA GLN A 6 17.35 -0.69 13.74
C GLN A 6 18.25 0.45 14.26
N LYS A 7 18.56 1.49 13.46
CA LYS A 7 19.32 2.70 13.91
C LYS A 7 18.89 3.99 13.20
N SER A 8 19.26 5.12 13.80
CA SER A 8 18.83 6.50 13.54
C SER A 8 19.51 7.17 12.34
N TRP A 9 18.75 7.84 11.46
CA TRP A 9 19.27 8.55 10.27
C TRP A 9 19.66 10.03 10.56
N LYS A 10 20.79 10.52 10.03
CA LYS A 10 21.18 11.94 9.93
C LYS A 10 20.88 12.49 8.52
N GLY A 11 20.15 13.61 8.40
CA GLY A 11 19.50 14.08 7.16
C GLY A 11 20.26 15.08 6.28
N SER A 12 19.74 15.30 5.05
CA SER A 12 19.95 16.46 4.14
C SER A 12 18.94 16.43 2.95
N PRO A 13 18.68 17.55 2.23
CA PRO A 13 17.35 17.92 1.68
C PRO A 13 17.09 17.63 0.17
N GLU A 14 15.81 17.52 -0.20
CA GLU A 14 15.25 17.31 -1.55
C GLU A 14 15.14 18.59 -2.39
N PHE A 15 15.21 18.45 -3.72
CA PHE A 15 14.83 19.47 -4.70
C PHE A 15 13.89 18.88 -5.77
N LEU A 16 12.79 19.60 -6.01
CA LEU A 16 11.77 19.42 -7.06
C LEU A 16 12.34 19.41 -8.49
N LEU A 17 11.63 18.77 -9.43
CA LEU A 17 11.21 19.38 -10.71
C LEU A 17 10.25 18.50 -11.55
N GLU A 18 9.45 19.21 -12.35
CA GLU A 18 8.23 18.86 -13.09
C GLU A 18 8.32 17.92 -14.31
N ALA A 19 7.13 17.46 -14.74
CA ALA A 19 6.77 16.70 -15.95
C ALA A 19 7.02 17.44 -17.29
N PRO A 20 6.81 16.82 -18.48
CA PRO A 20 5.46 16.86 -19.10
C PRO A 20 5.08 15.67 -20.02
N ALA A 21 3.83 15.77 -20.52
CA ALA A 21 2.98 14.82 -21.24
C ALA A 21 3.35 14.43 -22.69
N GLY A 22 2.73 13.36 -23.20
CA GLY A 22 2.70 12.98 -24.61
C GLY A 22 1.47 12.11 -24.99
N ARG A 23 0.83 12.44 -26.11
CA ARG A 23 -0.53 12.05 -26.58
C ARG A 23 -0.64 10.71 -27.33
N MET A 24 -1.88 10.20 -27.31
CA MET A 24 -2.62 9.29 -28.20
C MET A 24 -2.22 9.20 -29.69
N ILE A 25 -2.35 7.99 -30.28
CA ILE A 25 -2.86 7.73 -31.65
C ILE A 25 -3.68 6.40 -31.67
N GLN A 26 -4.81 6.43 -32.41
CA GLN A 26 -5.81 5.36 -32.68
C GLN A 26 -5.47 4.44 -33.86
N SER A 27 -6.24 3.34 -33.98
CA SER A 27 -6.72 2.58 -35.17
C SER A 27 -6.41 1.08 -35.11
N ASP A 28 -7.20 0.13 -35.62
CA ASP A 28 -8.62 0.01 -36.03
C ASP A 28 -8.88 -1.51 -36.28
N LYS A 29 -10.16 -1.92 -36.18
CA LYS A 29 -10.90 -3.13 -36.66
C LYS A 29 -10.35 -4.59 -36.57
N GLY A 30 -11.19 -5.44 -35.96
CA GLY A 30 -12.09 -6.35 -36.72
C GLY A 30 -11.88 -7.86 -36.61
N ALA A 31 -12.85 -8.59 -36.02
CA ALA A 31 -13.41 -9.87 -36.52
C ALA A 31 -14.44 -10.47 -35.52
N ASP A 32 -15.55 -10.97 -36.06
CA ASP A 32 -16.75 -11.54 -35.39
C ASP A 32 -16.56 -12.96 -34.79
N PRO A 33 -17.48 -13.42 -33.90
CA PRO A 33 -17.34 -14.62 -33.06
C PRO A 33 -18.12 -15.84 -33.60
N PRO A 34 -17.98 -17.04 -32.97
CA PRO A 34 -19.04 -18.04 -33.05
C PRO A 34 -19.55 -18.57 -31.70
N ASP A 35 -20.88 -18.64 -31.67
CA ASP A 35 -21.79 -19.66 -31.14
C ASP A 35 -21.89 -20.00 -29.63
N LYS A 36 -23.08 -19.67 -29.13
CA LYS A 36 -23.71 -20.13 -27.89
C LYS A 36 -24.12 -21.60 -28.01
N LYS A 37 -23.82 -22.40 -26.97
CA LYS A 37 -24.56 -23.63 -26.66
C LYS A 37 -25.21 -23.49 -25.29
N ASP A 38 -26.54 -23.46 -25.31
CA ASP A 38 -27.40 -23.46 -24.14
C ASP A 38 -27.25 -24.77 -23.36
N MET A 39 -26.95 -24.67 -22.08
CA MET A 39 -27.03 -25.80 -21.15
C MET A 39 -27.87 -25.38 -19.94
N LYS A 40 -29.15 -25.76 -20.00
CA LYS A 40 -30.12 -25.64 -18.89
C LYS A 40 -29.58 -26.38 -17.67
N LEU A 41 -29.59 -25.74 -16.50
CA LEU A 41 -29.57 -26.44 -15.22
C LEU A 41 -30.61 -25.87 -14.27
N SER A 42 -31.29 -26.82 -13.65
CA SER A 42 -32.55 -26.80 -12.90
C SER A 42 -32.48 -26.06 -11.57
N THR A 43 -33.64 -25.52 -11.22
CA THR A 43 -34.05 -24.89 -9.96
C THR A 43 -33.97 -25.82 -8.73
N ALA A 44 -33.41 -25.34 -7.61
CA ALA A 44 -33.91 -25.59 -6.24
C ALA A 44 -33.19 -24.76 -5.13
N THR A 45 -33.93 -23.80 -4.56
CA THR A 45 -34.08 -23.46 -3.12
C THR A 45 -32.86 -23.22 -2.20
N ASN A 46 -32.59 -21.94 -1.87
CA ASN A 46 -32.61 -21.36 -0.49
C ASN A 46 -32.34 -19.82 -0.56
N PRO A 47 -33.27 -18.90 -0.21
CA PRO A 47 -33.14 -17.49 -0.59
C PRO A 47 -32.28 -16.61 0.34
N GLN A 48 -31.80 -17.11 1.47
CA GLN A 48 -31.31 -16.20 2.52
C GLN A 48 -29.85 -15.75 2.43
N ASN A 49 -29.07 -16.12 1.41
CA ASN A 49 -27.68 -15.64 1.33
C ASN A 49 -27.07 -15.75 -0.09
N GLY A 50 -27.82 -15.35 -1.12
CA GLY A 50 -27.39 -15.46 -2.51
C GLY A 50 -26.05 -14.77 -2.78
N LEU A 51 -25.89 -13.51 -2.38
CA LEU A 51 -24.68 -12.73 -2.63
C LEU A 51 -23.48 -13.22 -1.83
N SER A 52 -23.65 -13.56 -0.55
CA SER A 52 -22.56 -14.09 0.27
C SER A 52 -22.11 -15.48 -0.19
N GLN A 53 -23.05 -16.30 -0.69
CA GLN A 53 -22.74 -17.60 -1.27
C GLN A 53 -21.99 -17.43 -2.59
N ILE A 54 -22.40 -16.48 -3.44
CA ILE A 54 -21.70 -16.13 -4.67
C ILE A 54 -20.28 -15.63 -4.34
N LEU A 55 -20.11 -14.67 -3.42
CA LEU A 55 -18.80 -14.16 -3.00
C LEU A 55 -17.89 -15.25 -2.44
N ARG A 56 -18.44 -16.21 -1.68
CA ARG A 56 -17.67 -17.34 -1.16
C ARG A 56 -17.23 -18.30 -2.26
N LEU A 57 -18.10 -18.57 -3.24
CA LEU A 57 -17.75 -19.37 -4.43
C LEU A 57 -16.68 -18.67 -5.28
N VAL A 58 -16.76 -17.35 -5.42
CA VAL A 58 -15.76 -16.52 -6.12
C VAL A 58 -14.38 -16.65 -5.47
N LEU A 59 -14.29 -16.51 -4.15
CA LEU A 59 -13.02 -16.66 -3.42
C LEU A 59 -12.44 -18.07 -3.55
N GLN A 60 -13.31 -19.09 -3.52
CA GLN A 60 -12.90 -20.48 -3.67
C GLN A 60 -12.39 -20.77 -5.08
N GLU A 61 -13.03 -20.25 -6.12
CA GLU A 61 -12.62 -20.47 -7.50
C GLU A 61 -11.32 -19.72 -7.84
N LEU A 62 -11.17 -18.48 -7.37
CA LEU A 62 -9.91 -17.72 -7.47
C LEU A 62 -8.74 -18.42 -6.79
N SER A 63 -8.97 -19.08 -5.65
CA SER A 63 -7.94 -19.85 -4.96
C SER A 63 -7.45 -21.08 -5.75
N LEU A 64 -8.33 -21.70 -6.53
CA LEU A 64 -8.01 -22.85 -7.36
C LEU A 64 -7.19 -22.45 -8.59
N PHE A 65 -7.50 -21.29 -9.19
CA PHE A 65 -6.78 -20.77 -10.37
C PHE A 65 -5.33 -20.38 -10.05
N TYR A 66 -5.08 -19.83 -8.85
CA TYR A 66 -3.73 -19.44 -8.41
C TYR A 66 -2.71 -20.61 -8.37
N SER A 67 -3.19 -21.86 -8.31
CA SER A 67 -2.34 -23.04 -8.14
C SER A 67 -1.87 -23.70 -9.44
N ARG A 68 -2.43 -23.33 -10.61
CA ARG A 68 -2.33 -24.16 -11.83
C ARG A 68 -1.70 -23.51 -13.06
N ASP A 69 -1.51 -22.19 -13.12
CA ASP A 69 -1.06 -21.54 -14.36
C ASP A 69 0.19 -20.68 -14.16
N VAL A 70 1.27 -21.04 -14.86
CA VAL A 70 2.57 -20.36 -14.82
C VAL A 70 2.65 -19.24 -15.86
N ASN A 71 1.72 -19.20 -16.83
CA ASN A 71 1.73 -18.25 -17.95
C ASN A 71 0.66 -17.15 -17.84
N GLY A 72 -0.30 -17.27 -16.91
CA GLY A 72 -1.31 -16.25 -16.56
C GLY A 72 -2.39 -15.98 -17.61
N VAL A 73 -2.14 -16.27 -18.89
CA VAL A 73 -3.06 -16.03 -20.01
C VAL A 73 -4.27 -16.96 -19.97
N CYS A 74 -4.07 -18.25 -19.66
CA CYS A 74 -5.18 -19.19 -19.52
C CYS A 74 -6.03 -18.85 -18.29
N LEU A 75 -5.40 -18.41 -17.20
CA LEU A 75 -6.08 -17.89 -16.02
C LEU A 75 -6.96 -16.68 -16.35
N LEU A 76 -6.45 -15.69 -17.07
CA LEU A 76 -7.22 -14.52 -17.51
C LEU A 76 -8.37 -14.90 -18.44
N TYR A 77 -8.12 -15.77 -19.40
CA TYR A 77 -9.16 -16.25 -20.32
C TYR A 77 -10.29 -16.96 -19.56
N ASN A 78 -9.96 -17.88 -18.66
CA ASN A 78 -10.93 -18.61 -17.85
C ASN A 78 -11.69 -17.69 -16.88
N LEU A 79 -11.00 -16.71 -16.30
CA LEU A 79 -11.62 -15.73 -15.39
C LEU A 79 -12.62 -14.84 -16.13
N LEU A 80 -12.23 -14.30 -17.30
CA LEU A 80 -13.10 -13.44 -18.12
C LEU A 80 -14.33 -14.18 -18.63
N HIS A 81 -14.22 -15.48 -18.89
CA HIS A 81 -15.34 -16.31 -19.34
C HIS A 81 -16.12 -16.96 -18.18
N SER A 82 -15.74 -16.68 -16.93
CA SER A 82 -16.45 -17.24 -15.78
C SER A 82 -17.88 -16.67 -15.70
N PRO A 83 -18.91 -17.53 -15.50
CA PRO A 83 -20.30 -17.08 -15.44
C PRO A 83 -20.57 -16.08 -14.31
N TRP A 84 -19.84 -16.19 -13.20
CA TRP A 84 -20.00 -15.28 -12.06
C TRP A 84 -19.44 -13.89 -12.35
N LEU A 85 -18.30 -13.77 -13.04
CA LEU A 85 -17.72 -12.46 -13.36
C LEU A 85 -18.59 -11.76 -14.39
N GLN A 86 -19.12 -12.52 -15.35
CA GLN A 86 -20.08 -12.01 -16.32
C GLN A 86 -21.38 -11.56 -15.65
N ALA A 87 -21.88 -12.28 -14.63
CA ALA A 87 -23.02 -11.84 -13.84
C ALA A 87 -22.70 -10.56 -13.03
N LEU A 88 -21.51 -10.49 -12.43
CA LEU A 88 -21.07 -9.33 -11.67
C LEU A 88 -20.89 -8.09 -12.55
N LEU A 89 -20.32 -8.24 -13.74
CA LEU A 89 -20.19 -7.17 -14.73
C LEU A 89 -21.56 -6.66 -15.17
N LYS A 90 -22.52 -7.56 -15.42
CA LYS A 90 -23.91 -7.15 -15.72
C LYS A 90 -24.57 -6.39 -14.56
N ILE A 91 -24.33 -6.80 -13.32
CA ILE A 91 -24.82 -6.08 -12.14
C ILE A 91 -24.17 -4.71 -12.08
N TYR A 92 -22.86 -4.63 -12.31
CA TYR A 92 -22.11 -3.37 -12.35
C TYR A 92 -22.62 -2.43 -13.43
N ASP A 93 -22.81 -2.90 -14.66
CA ASP A 93 -23.36 -2.11 -15.77
C ASP A 93 -24.76 -1.56 -15.45
N CYS A 94 -25.61 -2.41 -14.86
CA CYS A 94 -26.93 -2.01 -14.38
C CYS A 94 -26.82 -0.92 -13.31
N LEU A 95 -25.99 -1.12 -12.28
CA LEU A 95 -25.76 -0.13 -11.22
C LEU A 95 -25.20 1.18 -11.77
N GLN A 96 -24.33 1.13 -12.78
CA GLN A 96 -23.76 2.30 -13.43
C GLN A 96 -24.84 3.09 -14.19
N GLU A 97 -25.72 2.41 -14.93
CA GLU A 97 -26.87 3.04 -15.58
C GLU A 97 -27.82 3.70 -14.55
N PHE A 98 -28.05 3.05 -13.41
CA PHE A 98 -28.85 3.62 -12.31
C PHE A 98 -28.18 4.81 -11.62
N LYS A 99 -26.85 4.80 -11.50
CA LYS A 99 -26.06 5.92 -10.95
C LYS A 99 -26.19 7.18 -11.81
N GLU A 100 -26.23 7.02 -13.13
CA GLU A 100 -26.42 8.15 -14.05
C GLU A 100 -27.84 8.73 -13.98
N LYS A 101 -28.85 7.90 -13.73
CA LYS A 101 -30.27 8.31 -13.66
C LYS A 101 -30.64 9.14 -12.43
N LYS A 102 -29.78 9.24 -11.40
CA LYS A 102 -30.03 9.96 -10.13
C LYS A 102 -31.47 9.81 -9.62
N LEU A 103 -31.89 8.58 -9.34
CA LEU A 103 -33.23 8.31 -8.84
C LEU A 103 -33.47 9.07 -7.53
N VAL A 104 -34.48 9.94 -7.54
CA VAL A 104 -34.95 10.64 -6.34
C VAL A 104 -36.15 9.86 -5.80
N PRO A 105 -36.20 9.54 -4.51
CA PRO A 105 -37.35 8.87 -3.93
C PRO A 105 -38.61 9.76 -4.07
N ALA A 106 -39.74 9.15 -4.42
CA ALA A 106 -41.00 9.87 -4.59
C ALA A 106 -41.50 10.51 -3.29
N THR A 107 -41.14 9.91 -2.15
CA THR A 107 -41.41 10.42 -0.80
C THR A 107 -40.33 9.92 0.15
N LEU A 108 -40.14 10.62 1.27
CA LEU A 108 -39.23 10.20 2.35
C LEU A 108 -39.96 9.46 3.47
N HIS A 109 -41.31 9.46 3.48
CA HIS A 109 -42.14 9.02 4.60
C HIS A 109 -43.34 8.19 4.13
N ALA A 110 -43.10 7.18 3.29
CA ALA A 110 -44.15 6.31 2.76
C ALA A 110 -44.87 5.53 3.88
N GLN A 111 -44.16 5.20 4.96
CA GLN A 111 -44.75 4.52 6.12
C GLN A 111 -45.77 5.40 6.84
N VAL A 112 -45.47 6.68 7.05
CA VAL A 112 -46.38 7.63 7.70
C VAL A 112 -47.64 7.84 6.87
N LEU A 113 -47.47 8.04 5.55
CA LEU A 113 -48.58 8.16 4.61
C LEU A 113 -49.47 6.91 4.61
N SER A 114 -48.88 5.72 4.69
CA SER A 114 -49.65 4.48 4.79
C SER A 114 -50.46 4.40 6.10
N TYR A 115 -49.97 4.94 7.21
CA TYR A 115 -50.74 5.01 8.46
C TYR A 115 -51.91 6.00 8.34
N GLU A 116 -51.68 7.17 7.75
CA GLU A 116 -52.73 8.17 7.50
C GLU A 116 -53.84 7.60 6.60
N VAL A 117 -53.48 6.91 5.52
CA VAL A 117 -54.45 6.25 4.64
C VAL A 117 -55.25 5.18 5.39
N VAL A 118 -54.60 4.38 6.24
CA VAL A 118 -55.29 3.37 7.06
C VAL A 118 -56.28 4.01 8.03
N GLU A 119 -55.95 5.16 8.63
CA GLU A 119 -56.87 5.91 9.51
C GLU A 119 -58.04 6.52 8.72
N LEU A 120 -57.80 7.11 7.55
CA LEU A 120 -58.88 7.64 6.70
C LEU A 120 -59.84 6.54 6.24
N LEU A 121 -59.31 5.36 5.93
CA LEU A 121 -60.11 4.19 5.55
C LEU A 121 -60.91 3.64 6.74
N ARG A 122 -60.58 3.98 7.99
CA ARG A 122 -61.33 3.57 9.19
C ARG A 122 -62.65 4.34 9.34
N GLU A 123 -62.72 5.56 8.82
CA GLU A 123 -63.86 6.47 8.92
C GLU A 123 -64.90 6.30 7.80
N THR A 124 -64.58 5.51 6.76
CA THR A 124 -65.41 5.31 5.56
C THR A 124 -66.26 4.02 5.61
N ALA A 125 -67.35 3.98 4.82
CA ALA A 125 -68.27 2.85 4.74
C ALA A 125 -67.55 1.53 4.37
N THR A 126 -67.96 0.41 4.99
CA THR A 126 -67.35 -0.92 4.84
C THR A 126 -67.69 -1.55 3.49
N SER A 127 -67.00 -1.13 2.43
CA SER A 127 -66.94 -1.91 1.18
C SER A 127 -65.91 -3.05 1.34
N PRO A 128 -66.10 -4.19 0.66
CA PRO A 128 -65.14 -5.30 0.71
C PRO A 128 -63.75 -4.89 0.21
N GLU A 129 -63.66 -3.99 -0.77
CA GLU A 129 -62.40 -3.47 -1.33
C GLU A 129 -61.64 -2.61 -0.31
N ILE A 130 -62.36 -1.79 0.48
CA ILE A 130 -61.76 -0.98 1.55
C ILE A 130 -61.18 -1.88 2.65
N GLN A 131 -61.86 -3.00 2.95
CA GLN A 131 -61.40 -3.97 3.92
C GLN A 131 -60.15 -4.72 3.44
N GLU A 132 -60.11 -5.11 2.17
CA GLU A 132 -58.95 -5.76 1.54
C GLU A 132 -57.72 -4.82 1.52
N LEU A 133 -57.89 -3.58 1.07
CA LEU A 133 -56.82 -2.58 1.06
C LEU A 133 -56.27 -2.35 2.47
N ARG A 134 -57.15 -2.25 3.47
CA ARG A 134 -56.74 -2.09 4.87
C ARG A 134 -55.91 -3.30 5.35
N GLN A 135 -56.32 -4.52 5.01
CA GLN A 135 -55.56 -5.73 5.36
C GLN A 135 -54.18 -5.75 4.70
N MET A 136 -54.08 -5.34 3.43
CA MET A 136 -52.80 -5.26 2.73
C MET A 136 -51.85 -4.22 3.34
N LEU A 137 -52.33 -3.00 3.60
CA LEU A 137 -51.51 -1.93 4.20
C LEU A 137 -51.09 -2.27 5.64
N GLN A 138 -51.92 -3.03 6.36
CA GLN A 138 -51.62 -3.47 7.71
C GLN A 138 -50.73 -4.72 7.76
N ALA A 139 -50.54 -5.43 6.64
CA ALA A 139 -49.74 -6.64 6.59
C ALA A 139 -48.28 -6.36 7.00
N PRO A 140 -47.66 -7.22 7.83
CA PRO A 140 -46.33 -6.97 8.38
C PRO A 140 -45.27 -6.84 7.28
N HIS A 141 -45.40 -7.59 6.19
CA HIS A 141 -44.47 -7.52 5.05
C HIS A 141 -44.59 -6.19 4.30
N PHE A 142 -45.80 -5.65 4.17
CA PHE A 142 -46.00 -4.36 3.51
C PHE A 142 -45.44 -3.22 4.36
N LYS A 143 -45.67 -3.26 5.68
CA LYS A 143 -45.06 -2.32 6.62
C LYS A 143 -43.52 -2.39 6.60
N ALA A 144 -42.96 -3.59 6.59
CA ALA A 144 -41.51 -3.78 6.48
C ALA A 144 -40.95 -3.25 5.16
N LEU A 145 -41.67 -3.41 4.05
CA LEU A 145 -41.30 -2.85 2.75
C LEU A 145 -41.28 -1.32 2.77
N LEU A 146 -42.31 -0.69 3.34
CA LEU A 146 -42.38 0.78 3.48
C LEU A 146 -41.29 1.31 4.42
N SER A 147 -41.00 0.59 5.51
CA SER A 147 -39.90 0.91 6.41
C SER A 147 -38.56 0.85 5.69
N ALA A 148 -38.29 -0.22 4.93
CA ALA A 148 -37.05 -0.35 4.16
C ALA A 148 -36.93 0.72 3.07
N HIS A 149 -38.05 1.07 2.42
CA HIS A 149 -38.11 2.19 1.49
C HIS A 149 -37.69 3.51 2.17
N ASP A 150 -38.28 3.83 3.32
CA ASP A 150 -38.01 5.08 4.04
C ASP A 150 -36.56 5.14 4.53
N THR A 151 -36.01 4.02 5.04
CA THR A 151 -34.58 3.90 5.40
C THR A 151 -33.66 4.22 4.21
N ILE A 152 -33.95 3.68 3.02
CA ILE A 152 -33.16 3.95 1.81
C ILE A 152 -33.35 5.40 1.33
N ALA A 153 -34.59 5.87 1.31
CA ALA A 153 -34.96 7.20 0.84
C ALA A 153 -34.32 8.32 1.70
N GLN A 154 -34.28 8.12 3.01
CA GLN A 154 -33.65 9.04 3.98
C GLN A 154 -32.13 8.87 4.07
N LYS A 155 -31.56 7.88 3.38
CA LYS A 155 -30.15 7.48 3.48
C LYS A 155 -29.71 7.05 4.88
N ASP A 156 -30.64 6.54 5.68
CA ASP A 156 -30.41 6.08 7.05
C ASP A 156 -30.00 4.60 7.10
N PHE A 157 -29.13 4.20 6.16
CA PHE A 157 -28.61 2.82 6.05
C PHE A 157 -27.14 2.73 6.45
N GLU A 158 -26.51 3.86 6.78
CA GLU A 158 -25.15 3.91 7.30
C GLU A 158 -25.14 3.65 8.81
N PRO A 159 -24.13 2.94 9.34
CA PRO A 159 -24.02 2.72 10.77
C PRO A 159 -23.89 4.07 11.48
N LEU A 160 -24.82 4.35 12.40
CA LEU A 160 -24.77 5.54 13.25
C LEU A 160 -23.48 5.49 14.09
N LEU A 161 -22.52 6.36 13.75
CA LEU A 161 -21.34 6.55 14.58
C LEU A 161 -21.75 7.21 15.90
N PRO A 162 -21.12 6.84 17.03
CA PRO A 162 -21.32 7.58 18.28
C PRO A 162 -21.00 9.06 18.04
N PRO A 163 -21.77 9.99 18.64
CA PRO A 163 -21.43 11.40 18.56
C PRO A 163 -20.02 11.61 19.13
N LEU A 164 -19.22 12.39 18.40
CA LEU A 164 -17.89 12.78 18.85
C LEU A 164 -18.01 13.52 20.19
N PRO A 165 -17.15 13.24 21.19
CA PRO A 165 -17.17 13.97 22.45
C PRO A 165 -16.92 15.48 22.21
N ASP A 166 -17.61 16.34 22.96
CA ASP A 166 -17.56 17.81 22.79
C ASP A 166 -16.18 18.45 23.08
N ASN A 167 -15.21 17.67 23.57
CA ASN A 167 -13.86 18.11 23.93
C ASN A 167 -12.76 17.39 23.13
N ILE A 168 -12.96 17.19 21.82
CA ILE A 168 -11.84 16.85 20.96
C ILE A 168 -11.12 18.17 20.62
N PRO A 169 -9.86 18.37 21.04
CA PRO A 169 -9.12 19.55 20.59
C PRO A 169 -9.06 19.52 19.05
N GLU A 170 -9.43 20.63 18.39
CA GLU A 170 -9.38 20.79 16.92
C GLU A 170 -8.00 20.52 16.30
N SER A 171 -6.97 20.35 17.14
CA SER A 171 -5.59 20.06 16.77
C SER A 171 -5.22 18.57 16.76
N GLU A 172 -6.14 17.64 17.06
CA GLU A 172 -5.79 16.22 17.11
C GLU A 172 -5.66 15.64 15.70
N GLU A 173 -4.41 15.53 15.22
CA GLU A 173 -4.07 14.92 13.94
C GLU A 173 -4.61 13.47 13.89
N ALA A 174 -5.26 13.09 12.78
CA ALA A 174 -5.83 11.76 12.64
C ALA A 174 -4.75 10.68 12.77
N MET A 175 -4.84 9.85 13.82
CA MET A 175 -3.84 8.82 14.10
C MET A 175 -4.26 7.46 13.55
N ARG A 176 -3.28 6.67 13.12
CA ARG A 176 -3.45 5.28 12.65
C ARG A 176 -2.73 4.33 13.61
N ILE A 177 -3.40 3.22 13.94
CA ILE A 177 -2.75 2.10 14.64
C ILE A 177 -2.23 1.11 13.60
N VAL A 178 -0.94 0.80 13.68
CA VAL A 178 -0.25 -0.14 12.79
C VAL A 178 0.29 -1.31 13.59
N CYS A 179 -0.08 -2.53 13.20
CA CYS A 179 0.35 -3.75 13.86
C CYS A 179 1.30 -4.54 12.96
N LEU A 180 2.54 -4.75 13.41
CA LEU A 180 3.53 -5.56 12.71
C LEU A 180 3.89 -6.80 13.53
N VAL A 181 3.84 -7.97 12.90
CA VAL A 181 4.27 -9.22 13.53
C VAL A 181 5.79 -9.34 13.40
N LYS A 182 6.50 -9.16 14.51
CA LYS A 182 7.95 -9.31 14.56
C LYS A 182 8.33 -10.78 14.40
N ASN A 183 9.10 -11.08 13.36
CA ASN A 183 9.72 -12.39 13.14
C ASN A 183 11.23 -12.33 13.48
N GLN A 184 12.02 -13.29 12.99
CA GLN A 184 13.48 -13.27 13.18
C GLN A 184 14.21 -12.25 12.27
N GLN A 185 13.49 -11.59 11.37
CA GLN A 185 14.01 -10.54 10.49
C GLN A 185 13.80 -9.16 11.13
N PRO A 186 14.65 -8.17 10.80
CA PRO A 186 14.40 -6.79 11.20
C PRO A 186 13.08 -6.28 10.61
N LEU A 187 12.48 -5.29 11.27
CA LEU A 187 11.27 -4.63 10.79
C LEU A 187 11.47 -4.02 9.40
N GLY A 188 12.70 -3.65 9.03
CA GLY A 188 12.98 -3.03 7.74
C GLY A 188 12.48 -1.60 7.68
N ALA A 189 12.67 -0.84 8.76
CA ALA A 189 12.46 0.60 8.79
C ALA A 189 13.55 1.25 9.66
N THR A 190 13.96 2.46 9.30
CA THR A 190 14.80 3.32 10.13
C THR A 190 13.98 4.47 10.67
N ILE A 191 14.36 4.98 11.83
CA ILE A 191 13.72 6.15 12.46
C ILE A 191 14.72 7.29 12.54
N LYS A 192 14.25 8.52 12.77
CA LYS A 192 15.10 9.67 13.07
C LYS A 192 14.38 10.60 14.03
N ARG A 193 15.14 11.38 14.77
CA ARG A 193 14.60 12.49 15.56
C ARG A 193 14.50 13.73 14.67
N HIS A 194 13.35 14.36 14.63
CA HIS A 194 13.16 15.62 13.94
C HIS A 194 13.88 16.74 14.71
N GLU A 195 14.70 17.54 14.03
CA GLU A 195 15.63 18.48 14.67
C GLU A 195 14.92 19.61 15.43
N MET A 196 13.79 20.09 14.91
CA MET A 196 13.06 21.22 15.53
C MET A 196 12.05 20.78 16.59
N THR A 197 11.15 19.86 16.25
CA THR A 197 10.07 19.40 17.13
C THR A 197 10.51 18.35 18.14
N GLY A 198 11.62 17.62 17.87
CA GLY A 198 12.04 16.49 18.68
C GLY A 198 11.23 15.20 18.45
N ASP A 199 10.29 15.21 17.51
CA ASP A 199 9.44 14.06 17.19
C ASP A 199 10.25 12.89 16.60
N ILE A 200 9.79 11.66 16.84
CA ILE A 200 10.36 10.47 16.22
C ILE A 200 9.63 10.20 14.91
N LEU A 201 10.34 10.24 13.80
CA LEU A 201 9.80 10.02 12.46
C LEU A 201 10.38 8.75 11.84
N VAL A 202 9.59 8.07 11.02
CA VAL A 202 10.11 7.02 10.13
C VAL A 202 10.98 7.70 9.08
N ALA A 203 12.28 7.43 9.14
CA ALA A 203 13.28 7.97 8.23
C ALA A 203 13.20 7.30 6.86
N ARG A 204 13.09 5.96 6.85
CA ARG A 204 13.09 5.15 5.64
C ARG A 204 12.40 3.82 5.88
N VAL A 205 11.77 3.29 4.84
CA VAL A 205 11.31 1.90 4.77
C VAL A 205 12.22 1.11 3.83
N ILE A 206 12.71 -0.04 4.30
CA ILE A 206 13.66 -0.89 3.59
C ILE A 206 12.90 -1.89 2.70
N HIS A 207 13.27 -1.93 1.43
CA HIS A 207 12.66 -2.81 0.43
C HIS A 207 12.84 -4.29 0.78
N GLY A 208 11.77 -5.06 0.67
CA GLY A 208 11.69 -6.46 1.10
C GLY A 208 11.60 -6.67 2.62
N GLY A 209 11.60 -5.60 3.42
CA GLY A 209 11.43 -5.64 4.87
C GLY A 209 9.98 -5.89 5.30
N LEU A 210 9.76 -6.16 6.59
CA LEU A 210 8.41 -6.37 7.15
C LEU A 210 7.53 -5.12 7.03
N ALA A 211 8.10 -3.94 7.28
CA ALA A 211 7.40 -2.66 7.21
C ALA A 211 6.89 -2.39 5.78
N GLU A 212 7.73 -2.59 4.76
CA GLU A 212 7.30 -2.45 3.36
C GLU A 212 6.22 -3.46 3.00
N LYS A 213 6.43 -4.75 3.32
CA LYS A 213 5.50 -5.83 3.00
C LYS A 213 4.12 -5.64 3.64
N SER A 214 4.06 -4.95 4.79
CA SER A 214 2.79 -4.60 5.42
C SER A 214 2.01 -3.54 4.63
N GLY A 215 2.71 -2.61 3.96
CA GLY A 215 2.11 -1.43 3.35
C GLY A 215 1.48 -0.46 4.35
N LEU A 216 1.79 -0.57 5.65
CA LEU A 216 1.15 0.20 6.71
C LEU A 216 2.04 1.29 7.32
N LEU A 217 3.35 1.29 7.02
CA LEU A 217 4.30 2.32 7.46
C LEU A 217 4.97 2.97 6.25
N TYR A 218 5.10 4.28 6.30
CA TYR A 218 5.73 5.08 5.25
C TYR A 218 6.84 5.95 5.83
N ALA A 219 7.82 6.31 4.99
CA ALA A 219 8.79 7.33 5.35
C ALA A 219 8.05 8.66 5.55
N GLY A 220 8.33 9.35 6.66
CA GLY A 220 7.64 10.55 7.09
C GLY A 220 6.58 10.34 8.17
N ASP A 221 6.12 9.10 8.41
CA ASP A 221 5.15 8.82 9.48
C ASP A 221 5.74 9.22 10.84
N LYS A 222 4.96 9.97 11.65
CA LYS A 222 5.34 10.36 13.00
C LYS A 222 4.92 9.29 13.99
N LEU A 223 5.87 8.74 14.73
CA LEU A 223 5.64 7.76 15.78
C LEU A 223 5.22 8.49 17.06
N VAL A 224 4.06 8.13 17.60
CA VAL A 224 3.48 8.69 18.84
C VAL A 224 3.63 7.70 19.99
N GLU A 225 3.29 6.43 19.75
CA GLU A 225 3.44 5.37 20.75
C GLU A 225 3.95 4.08 20.12
N VAL A 226 4.69 3.29 20.92
CA VAL A 226 5.14 1.93 20.61
C VAL A 226 4.72 1.01 21.75
N ASN A 227 3.87 0.03 21.45
CA ASN A 227 3.33 -0.92 22.44
C ASN A 227 2.69 -0.23 23.67
N GLY A 228 2.02 0.90 23.45
CA GLY A 228 1.38 1.70 24.51
C GLY A 228 2.35 2.59 25.31
N VAL A 229 3.63 2.63 24.96
CA VAL A 229 4.62 3.57 25.53
C VAL A 229 4.76 4.76 24.61
N SER A 230 4.51 5.97 25.13
CA SER A 230 4.76 7.22 24.38
C SER A 230 6.23 7.34 24.01
N VAL A 231 6.51 7.70 22.75
CA VAL A 231 7.88 7.95 22.28
C VAL A 231 8.25 9.43 22.28
N GLU A 232 7.35 10.30 22.74
CA GLU A 232 7.60 11.73 22.86
C GLU A 232 8.79 11.99 23.82
N GLY A 233 9.71 12.84 23.40
CA GLY A 233 10.90 13.18 24.19
C GLY A 233 11.99 12.11 24.22
N LEU A 234 11.72 10.88 23.75
CA LEU A 234 12.73 9.82 23.71
C LEU A 234 13.78 10.08 22.60
N ASP A 235 14.93 9.45 22.76
CA ASP A 235 15.90 9.34 21.67
C ASP A 235 15.61 8.10 20.82
N PRO A 236 15.97 8.12 19.51
CA PRO A 236 15.84 6.97 18.64
C PRO A 236 16.40 5.67 19.23
N GLU A 237 17.55 5.74 19.92
CA GLU A 237 18.19 4.59 20.58
C GLU A 237 17.30 3.95 21.66
N GLN A 238 16.57 4.76 22.41
CA GLN A 238 15.65 4.29 23.44
C GLN A 238 14.43 3.61 22.82
N VAL A 239 13.89 4.18 21.74
CA VAL A 239 12.79 3.57 20.97
C VAL A 239 13.21 2.23 20.37
N ILE A 240 14.44 2.15 19.84
CA ILE A 240 15.03 0.91 19.33
C ILE A 240 15.12 -0.15 20.44
N HIS A 241 15.52 0.25 21.65
CA HIS A 241 15.58 -0.66 22.79
C HIS A 241 14.20 -1.22 23.16
N ILE A 242 13.16 -0.38 23.19
CA ILE A 242 11.77 -0.81 23.41
C ILE A 242 11.34 -1.83 22.35
N LEU A 243 11.62 -1.54 21.07
CA LEU A 243 11.31 -2.44 19.96
C LEU A 243 12.10 -3.75 20.06
N ALA A 244 13.35 -3.71 20.51
CA ALA A 244 14.21 -4.89 20.68
C ALA A 244 13.68 -5.84 21.77
N MET A 245 13.24 -5.28 22.91
CA MET A 245 12.64 -6.04 24.01
C MET A 245 11.27 -6.63 23.68
N SER A 246 10.57 -6.03 22.72
CA SER A 246 9.24 -6.47 22.29
C SER A 246 9.30 -7.80 21.53
N ARG A 247 8.36 -8.71 21.85
CA ARG A 247 8.21 -10.04 21.24
C ARG A 247 6.82 -10.18 20.62
N GLY A 248 6.72 -10.85 19.49
CA GLY A 248 5.44 -11.07 18.80
C GLY A 248 4.96 -9.83 18.06
N THR A 249 3.74 -9.37 18.32
CA THR A 249 3.14 -8.21 17.65
C THR A 249 3.65 -6.91 18.25
N ILE A 250 4.12 -6.01 17.39
CA ILE A 250 4.42 -4.63 17.74
C ILE A 250 3.28 -3.74 17.24
N MET A 251 2.75 -2.92 18.13
CA MET A 251 1.76 -1.91 17.80
C MET A 251 2.40 -0.52 17.80
N PHE A 252 2.19 0.20 16.71
CA PHE A 252 2.58 1.59 16.55
C PHE A 252 1.32 2.45 16.50
N LYS A 253 1.32 3.56 17.23
CA LYS A 253 0.39 4.66 17.01
C LYS A 253 1.15 5.73 16.23
N VAL A 254 0.68 6.04 15.03
CA VAL A 254 1.37 6.96 14.12
C VAL A 254 0.44 8.05 13.62
N VAL A 255 0.97 9.25 13.42
CA VAL A 255 0.35 10.24 12.56
C VAL A 255 0.88 10.00 11.15
N PRO A 256 0.00 9.68 10.17
CA PRO A 256 0.42 9.40 8.81
C PRO A 256 0.92 10.67 8.13
N VAL A 257 1.92 10.51 7.27
CA VAL A 257 2.34 11.59 6.37
C VAL A 257 1.22 11.92 5.37
N SER A 258 0.97 13.20 5.10
CA SER A 258 -0.14 13.66 4.24
C SER A 258 -0.03 13.13 2.81
N ASP A 259 1.18 13.10 2.25
CA ASP A 259 1.48 12.60 0.90
C ASP A 259 2.54 11.49 0.96
N PRO A 260 2.14 10.22 1.08
CA PRO A 260 3.10 9.12 1.06
C PRO A 260 3.77 9.04 -0.33
N PRO A 261 5.10 8.86 -0.40
CA PRO A 261 5.80 8.78 -1.68
C PRO A 261 5.33 7.56 -2.48
N VAL A 262 4.77 7.80 -3.67
CA VAL A 262 4.43 6.73 -4.62
C VAL A 262 5.71 6.29 -5.32
N ASN A 263 6.24 5.12 -4.93
CA ASN A 263 7.44 4.58 -5.57
C ASN A 263 7.09 4.03 -6.97
N SER A 264 7.31 4.84 -8.01
CA SER A 264 7.10 4.47 -9.42
C SER A 264 8.40 4.05 -10.13
N GLN A 265 9.46 3.74 -9.39
CA GLN A 265 10.78 3.55 -10.01
C GLN A 265 10.96 2.17 -10.65
N LYS A 266 11.65 2.17 -11.80
CA LYS A 266 12.06 0.96 -12.51
C LYS A 266 13.27 0.35 -11.83
N MET A 267 13.18 -0.95 -11.55
CA MET A 267 14.30 -1.77 -11.08
C MET A 267 15.43 -1.76 -12.13
N VAL A 268 16.67 -1.56 -11.68
CA VAL A 268 17.87 -1.52 -12.54
C VAL A 268 18.94 -2.47 -11.99
N TYR A 269 19.70 -3.11 -12.88
CA TYR A 269 20.86 -3.92 -12.49
C TYR A 269 22.15 -3.20 -12.83
N VAL A 270 23.06 -3.15 -11.88
CA VAL A 270 24.37 -2.50 -12.03
C VAL A 270 25.48 -3.45 -11.64
N ARG A 271 26.66 -3.29 -12.27
CA ARG A 271 27.88 -3.99 -11.88
C ARG A 271 28.74 -3.05 -11.04
N ALA A 272 29.15 -3.48 -9.86
CA ALA A 272 30.05 -2.75 -9.00
C ALA A 272 31.44 -2.65 -9.64
N MET A 273 31.94 -1.42 -9.84
CA MET A 273 33.26 -1.17 -10.41
C MET A 273 34.34 -0.93 -9.34
N THR A 274 33.91 -0.88 -8.08
CA THR A 274 34.71 -0.68 -6.87
C THR A 274 34.13 -1.55 -5.75
N GLU A 275 34.84 -1.64 -4.65
CA GLU A 275 34.36 -2.29 -3.42
C GLU A 275 33.82 -1.25 -2.44
N TYR A 276 32.94 -1.68 -1.56
CA TYR A 276 32.31 -0.83 -0.56
C TYR A 276 32.07 -1.61 0.73
N TRP A 277 32.58 -1.05 1.82
CA TRP A 277 32.45 -1.56 3.18
C TRP A 277 31.71 -0.54 4.05
N PRO A 278 30.43 -0.79 4.40
CA PRO A 278 29.64 0.11 5.24
C PRO A 278 30.30 0.47 6.57
N GLN A 279 31.14 -0.42 7.11
CA GLN A 279 31.86 -0.22 8.37
C GLN A 279 32.96 0.84 8.27
N GLU A 280 33.47 1.08 7.07
CA GLU A 280 34.52 2.07 6.79
C GLU A 280 33.94 3.41 6.32
N ASP A 281 32.61 3.52 6.16
CA ASP A 281 31.94 4.72 5.70
C ASP A 281 31.33 5.51 6.88
N PRO A 282 31.95 6.63 7.31
CA PRO A 282 31.41 7.45 8.39
C PRO A 282 30.14 8.22 8.00
N ASP A 283 29.85 8.35 6.70
CA ASP A 283 28.70 9.10 6.18
C ASP A 283 27.45 8.22 6.05
N ILE A 284 27.55 6.90 6.31
CA ILE A 284 26.41 6.01 6.18
C ILE A 284 25.33 6.34 7.23
N PRO A 285 24.07 6.55 6.80
CA PRO A 285 22.91 6.78 7.65
C PRO A 285 22.76 5.81 8.81
N CYS A 286 22.94 4.54 8.50
CA CYS A 286 22.69 3.41 9.37
C CYS A 286 23.62 2.30 8.89
N MET A 287 24.75 2.16 9.57
CA MET A 287 25.79 1.16 9.23
C MET A 287 25.20 -0.25 9.14
N ASP A 288 24.30 -0.61 10.06
CA ASP A 288 23.67 -1.94 10.11
C ASP A 288 22.79 -2.22 8.88
N ALA A 289 22.31 -1.17 8.20
CA ALA A 289 21.55 -1.26 6.95
C ALA A 289 22.42 -1.24 5.70
N GLY A 290 23.73 -1.04 5.82
CA GLY A 290 24.63 -1.02 4.68
C GLY A 290 24.74 -2.39 4.01
N LEU A 291 24.72 -2.39 2.67
CA LEU A 291 25.00 -3.56 1.87
C LEU A 291 26.47 -3.54 1.43
N PRO A 292 27.35 -4.38 2.00
CA PRO A 292 28.73 -4.50 1.51
C PRO A 292 28.76 -5.17 0.14
N PHE A 293 29.62 -4.68 -0.76
CA PHE A 293 29.81 -5.27 -2.08
C PHE A 293 31.27 -5.20 -2.55
N GLN A 294 31.65 -6.14 -3.40
CA GLN A 294 32.98 -6.19 -4.00
C GLN A 294 32.93 -5.78 -5.46
N LYS A 295 34.09 -5.38 -6.00
CA LYS A 295 34.23 -5.12 -7.43
C LYS A 295 33.85 -6.36 -8.24
N GLY A 296 32.93 -6.18 -9.18
CA GLY A 296 32.38 -7.24 -10.02
C GLY A 296 31.01 -7.75 -9.57
N ASP A 297 30.59 -7.49 -8.33
CA ASP A 297 29.26 -7.86 -7.85
C ASP A 297 28.17 -7.24 -8.73
N ILE A 298 27.10 -7.98 -8.98
CA ILE A 298 25.90 -7.45 -9.65
C ILE A 298 24.85 -7.12 -8.59
N LEU A 299 24.48 -5.84 -8.55
CA LEU A 299 23.51 -5.30 -7.62
C LEU A 299 22.22 -4.98 -8.36
N GLN A 300 21.10 -5.41 -7.79
CA GLN A 300 19.76 -5.04 -8.21
C GLN A 300 19.34 -3.81 -7.39
N ILE A 301 19.28 -2.67 -8.04
CA ILE A 301 18.82 -1.40 -7.46
C ILE A 301 17.30 -1.40 -7.44
N VAL A 302 16.73 -1.26 -6.24
CA VAL A 302 15.28 -1.29 -6.00
C VAL A 302 14.72 0.08 -5.65
N ASP A 303 15.56 1.01 -5.18
CA ASP A 303 15.15 2.36 -4.80
C ASP A 303 16.32 3.35 -5.00
N GLN A 304 16.04 4.43 -5.71
CA GLN A 304 16.94 5.54 -6.00
C GLN A 304 16.35 6.90 -5.55
N ASN A 305 15.30 6.91 -4.72
CA ASN A 305 14.64 8.14 -4.29
C ASN A 305 15.57 9.04 -3.47
N ASP A 306 16.49 8.47 -2.70
CA ASP A 306 17.53 9.23 -2.03
C ASP A 306 18.73 9.48 -2.97
N ALA A 307 19.12 10.74 -3.12
CA ALA A 307 20.21 11.19 -3.98
C ALA A 307 21.60 10.65 -3.58
N LEU A 308 21.82 10.32 -2.31
CA LEU A 308 23.08 9.87 -1.72
C LEU A 308 23.09 8.37 -1.42
N TRP A 309 21.96 7.80 -1.00
CA TRP A 309 21.89 6.42 -0.50
C TRP A 309 20.79 5.61 -1.17
N TRP A 310 21.16 4.77 -2.13
CA TRP A 310 20.23 3.87 -2.81
C TRP A 310 19.97 2.60 -2.01
N GLN A 311 18.84 1.95 -2.26
CA GLN A 311 18.60 0.59 -1.76
C GLN A 311 18.86 -0.40 -2.88
N ALA A 312 19.65 -1.42 -2.57
CA ALA A 312 20.01 -2.48 -3.49
C ALA A 312 20.00 -3.83 -2.81
N ARG A 313 19.99 -4.90 -3.61
CA ARG A 313 20.28 -6.26 -3.15
C ARG A 313 21.24 -6.95 -4.10
N LYS A 314 21.97 -7.95 -3.61
CA LYS A 314 22.81 -8.78 -4.48
C LYS A 314 21.93 -9.78 -5.21
N ILE A 315 22.20 -10.00 -6.50
CA ILE A 315 21.48 -11.02 -7.28
C ILE A 315 21.66 -12.41 -6.68
N SER A 316 22.81 -12.68 -6.05
CA SER A 316 23.10 -13.95 -5.40
C SER A 316 22.17 -14.27 -4.21
N ASP A 317 21.53 -13.26 -3.62
CA ASP A 317 20.62 -13.43 -2.49
C ASP A 317 19.36 -12.56 -2.66
N PRO A 318 18.39 -12.99 -3.49
CA PRO A 318 17.19 -12.22 -3.75
C PRO A 318 16.17 -12.25 -2.60
N ALA A 319 16.33 -13.18 -1.65
CA ALA A 319 15.39 -13.39 -0.53
C ALA A 319 15.63 -12.43 0.64
N THR A 320 16.84 -11.86 0.73
CA THR A 320 17.16 -10.85 1.73
C THR A 320 16.50 -9.50 1.45
N CYS A 321 16.28 -8.74 2.51
CA CYS A 321 15.90 -7.35 2.39
C CYS A 321 17.02 -6.57 1.69
N ALA A 322 16.64 -5.46 1.04
CA ALA A 322 17.63 -4.55 0.48
C ALA A 322 18.50 -3.94 1.59
N GLY A 323 19.68 -3.47 1.20
CA GLY A 323 20.54 -2.65 2.03
C GLY A 323 20.98 -1.38 1.31
N LEU A 324 21.53 -0.46 2.08
CA LEU A 324 22.00 0.84 1.62
C LEU A 324 23.32 0.71 0.88
N VAL A 325 23.36 1.28 -0.31
CA VAL A 325 24.57 1.47 -1.11
C VAL A 325 24.72 2.94 -1.47
N PRO A 326 25.95 3.45 -1.53
CA PRO A 326 26.17 4.84 -1.94
C PRO A 326 25.72 5.01 -3.40
N SER A 327 25.08 6.14 -3.67
CA SER A 327 24.65 6.48 -5.02
C SER A 327 25.85 6.70 -5.94
N ASN A 328 25.62 6.63 -7.25
CA ASN A 328 26.66 6.94 -8.22
C ASN A 328 27.22 8.37 -8.02
N HIS A 329 26.38 9.32 -7.61
CA HIS A 329 26.81 10.68 -7.31
C HIS A 329 27.72 10.73 -6.09
N LEU A 330 27.34 10.05 -5.00
CA LEU A 330 28.14 9.99 -3.77
C LEU A 330 29.49 9.31 -4.01
N LEU A 331 29.52 8.19 -4.72
CA LEU A 331 30.75 7.49 -5.09
C LEU A 331 31.70 8.37 -5.91
N LYS A 332 31.17 9.08 -6.93
CA LYS A 332 31.98 10.00 -7.76
C LYS A 332 32.55 11.16 -6.95
N ARG A 333 31.77 11.69 -6.00
CA ARG A 333 32.21 12.75 -5.09
C ARG A 333 33.36 12.26 -4.19
N LYS A 334 33.20 11.11 -3.53
CA LYS A 334 34.24 10.54 -2.67
C LYS A 334 35.51 10.20 -3.44
N GLN A 335 35.39 9.64 -4.64
CA GLN A 335 36.54 9.42 -5.51
C GLN A 335 37.25 10.75 -5.82
N ARG A 336 36.51 11.77 -6.24
CA ARG A 336 37.09 13.10 -6.53
C ARG A 336 37.81 13.68 -5.32
N GLU A 337 37.19 13.66 -4.14
CA GLU A 337 37.79 14.14 -2.89
C GLU A 337 39.07 13.35 -2.56
N PHE A 338 39.07 12.02 -2.74
CA PHE A 338 40.27 11.20 -2.61
C PHE A 338 41.39 11.63 -3.57
N TRP A 339 41.07 11.89 -4.85
CA TRP A 339 42.05 12.39 -5.84
C TRP A 339 42.65 13.75 -5.45
N TRP A 340 41.88 14.63 -4.80
CA TRP A 340 42.36 15.95 -4.35
C TRP A 340 43.12 15.92 -3.02
N SER A 341 42.91 14.88 -2.21
CA SER A 341 43.52 14.74 -0.88
C SER A 341 44.93 14.16 -0.93
N GLN A 342 45.35 13.60 -2.07
CA GLN A 342 46.71 13.07 -2.20
C GLN A 342 47.71 14.22 -2.44
N PRO A 343 48.78 14.34 -1.63
CA PRO A 343 49.87 15.24 -1.96
C PRO A 343 50.44 14.84 -3.32
N TYR A 344 50.59 15.82 -4.22
CA TYR A 344 51.19 15.63 -5.53
C TYR A 344 52.56 14.96 -5.34
N GLN A 345 52.68 13.68 -5.67
CA GLN A 345 53.98 13.01 -5.68
C GLN A 345 54.59 13.24 -7.06
N PRO A 346 55.65 14.05 -7.19
CA PRO A 346 56.33 14.17 -8.46
C PRO A 346 56.95 12.81 -8.76
N HIS A 347 56.55 12.18 -9.86
CA HIS A 347 57.17 10.96 -10.33
C HIS A 347 58.67 11.21 -10.54
N THR A 348 59.52 10.64 -9.68
CA THR A 348 60.95 10.54 -9.94
C THR A 348 61.14 9.59 -11.12
N CYS A 349 61.31 10.16 -12.31
CA CYS A 349 61.75 9.42 -13.48
C CYS A 349 63.13 8.83 -13.17
N LEU A 350 63.20 7.51 -12.96
CA LEU A 350 64.45 6.77 -12.95
C LEU A 350 65.12 6.96 -14.33
N LYS A 351 66.19 7.76 -14.38
CA LYS A 351 67.08 7.78 -15.54
C LYS A 351 67.76 6.40 -15.60
N SER A 352 67.49 5.63 -16.65
CA SER A 352 68.26 4.44 -16.99
C SER A 352 69.71 4.86 -17.30
N THR A 353 70.64 4.48 -16.43
CA THR A 353 72.07 4.55 -16.71
C THR A 353 72.42 3.40 -17.66
N LEU A 354 72.59 3.70 -18.94
CA LEU A 354 73.25 2.81 -19.90
C LEU A 354 74.75 2.81 -19.61
N SER A 355 75.26 1.73 -19.00
CA SER A 355 76.69 1.42 -18.99
C SER A 355 77.03 0.66 -20.28
N ILE A 356 77.68 1.33 -21.23
CA ILE A 356 78.37 0.68 -22.34
C ILE A 356 79.81 0.43 -21.88
N SER A 357 80.18 -0.83 -21.74
CA SER A 357 81.56 -1.29 -21.65
C SER A 357 82.11 -1.41 -23.07
N MET A 358 83.15 -0.65 -23.40
CA MET A 358 84.06 -0.93 -24.51
C MET A 358 85.22 -1.75 -23.94
N GLU A 359 85.45 -2.95 -24.47
CA GLU A 359 86.73 -3.65 -24.38
C GLU A 359 87.45 -3.55 -25.73
N GLU A 360 88.77 -3.36 -25.64
CA GLU A 360 89.74 -3.06 -26.71
C GLU A 360 89.99 -4.21 -27.70
#